data_AF-A0A177EZ67-F1
#
_entry.id   AF-A0A177EZ67-F1
#
_cell.length_a   1.000
_cell.length_b   1.000
_cell.length_c   1.000
_cell.angle_alpha   90.00
_cell.angle_beta   90.00
_cell.angle_gamma   90.00
#
_symmetry.space_group_name_H-M   'P 1'
#
loop_
_entity.id
_entity.type
_entity.pdbx_description
1 polymer ?
#
loop_
_entity_poly.entity_id
_entity_poly.type
_entity_poly.pdbx_seq_one_letter_code
_entity_poly.pdbx_strand_id
1 'polypeptide(L)'
;MPLIKLTPLQARFTACLSASVVLLLLYLTLTKPSFAYALEADSSRISSEDHNFYVIQDRDEGQETEESRITVRAEVGVSALANNDPASSNIEIGQTQNWVFPRDAINGPHGTPGVGLPGAKVEDAELLLERHELRKRQTGNKVYITLNTCLQPSPNATNAIPPQLQMYISLSESNQKPGPGTGDPDQQTITVDGGYAIFEADADSDVYVGISAPNTTEFSGIWNYNIAASIDAPFHGFEDPEVKNLYFVDGDNHAALLITNDTTQALPNQTIYEEWMKLSPPWGVFATNQNQREILGIQKSFCGLKNNARLTVNIDNITNQNVAQMTNRGLGGKPKEQFYITGLNATSKYWGMLVMEGNSTDSGAGVVGGGGTVWAAMEFETKTDNNCRLMYNLSFCSEVAYAVPSNPNKFSPETGLPDLAALYDSYAAQMYQYFNYSLQQIPCNTTSSAQYSLARNCDDCARAYKQWLCAVTIPRCADFSSSASFLKPRNLGQPFINGSSISSDPSQFNVKQASLDAVATNSSRNPLIDTSIQPGPYKEVLPCEDLCYDLVQSCPASLGFACPLRGKGLEDSYGKRVNGSAGVISCSYLGAAYYLSGTTASTPLGPSVYSVAFLAVLLGLGNIFL
;
A
#
# COMPACT_ATOMS: atom_id res chain seq x y z
N MET A 1 -25.23 -45.87 25.68
CA MET A 1 -24.18 -46.89 25.94
C MET A 1 -23.39 -46.45 27.17
N PRO A 2 -23.20 -47.30 28.20
CA PRO A 2 -22.42 -46.89 29.38
C PRO A 2 -20.93 -46.90 29.03
N LEU A 3 -20.20 -45.86 29.44
CA LEU A 3 -18.74 -45.78 29.28
C LEU A 3 -18.06 -46.90 30.08
N ILE A 4 -17.20 -47.66 29.40
CA ILE A 4 -16.38 -48.72 29.99
C ILE A 4 -15.39 -48.09 30.97
N LYS A 5 -15.47 -48.45 32.25
CA LYS A 5 -14.49 -48.06 33.26
C LYS A 5 -13.24 -48.93 33.13
N LEU A 6 -12.17 -48.35 32.57
CA LEU A 6 -10.85 -48.96 32.57
C LEU A 6 -10.28 -48.98 34.00
N THR A 7 -9.63 -50.09 34.37
CA THR A 7 -8.93 -50.16 35.66
C THR A 7 -7.73 -49.20 35.67
N PRO A 8 -7.27 -48.71 36.84
CA PRO A 8 -6.15 -47.77 36.92
C PRO A 8 -4.87 -48.27 36.25
N LEU A 9 -4.67 -49.60 36.23
CA LEU A 9 -3.53 -50.23 35.58
C LEU A 9 -3.64 -50.15 34.04
N GLN A 10 -4.83 -50.38 33.49
CA GLN A 10 -5.09 -50.28 32.05
C GLN A 10 -4.99 -48.83 31.57
N ALA A 11 -5.49 -47.87 32.35
CA ALA A 11 -5.37 -46.45 32.01
C ALA A 11 -3.89 -45.99 31.94
N ARG A 12 -3.04 -46.48 32.86
CA ARG A 12 -1.61 -46.19 32.85
C ARG A 12 -0.89 -46.86 31.69
N PHE A 13 -1.25 -48.09 31.35
CA PHE A 13 -0.68 -48.78 30.20
C PHE A 13 -1.02 -48.07 28.88
N THR A 14 -2.29 -47.68 28.70
CA THR A 14 -2.73 -46.95 27.51
C THR A 14 -2.06 -45.58 27.38
N ALA A 15 -1.87 -44.86 28.50
CA ALA A 15 -1.17 -43.57 28.50
C ALA A 15 0.33 -43.69 28.17
N CYS A 16 1.01 -44.72 28.68
CA CYS A 16 2.42 -44.96 28.36
C CYS A 16 2.61 -45.43 26.91
N LEU A 17 1.70 -46.28 26.41
CA LEU A 17 1.74 -46.75 25.03
C LEU A 17 1.50 -45.60 24.04
N SER A 18 0.51 -44.74 24.30
CA SER A 18 0.23 -43.59 23.45
C SER A 18 1.39 -42.58 23.43
N ALA A 19 1.99 -42.29 24.59
CA ALA A 19 3.17 -41.43 24.67
C ALA A 19 4.37 -42.02 23.90
N SER A 20 4.58 -43.35 23.97
CA SER A 20 5.67 -44.03 23.28
C SER A 20 5.48 -44.02 21.75
N VAL A 21 4.23 -44.19 21.28
CA VAL A 21 3.90 -44.14 19.84
C VAL A 21 4.08 -42.73 19.27
N VAL A 22 3.71 -41.69 20.03
CA VAL A 22 3.92 -40.29 19.61
C VAL A 22 5.41 -39.95 19.54
N LEU A 23 6.21 -40.42 20.50
CA LEU A 23 7.67 -40.26 20.47
C LEU A 23 8.32 -41.01 19.30
N LEU A 24 7.86 -42.22 18.99
CA LEU A 24 8.34 -42.99 17.84
C LEU A 24 8.01 -42.28 16.51
N LEU A 25 6.81 -41.70 16.39
CA LEU A 25 6.41 -40.93 15.21
C LEU A 25 7.25 -39.66 15.05
N LEU A 26 7.50 -38.93 16.12
CA LEU A 26 8.40 -37.76 16.11
C LEU A 26 9.84 -38.14 15.75
N TYR A 27 10.33 -39.26 16.26
CA TYR A 27 11.64 -39.78 15.90
C TYR A 27 11.70 -40.10 14.40
N LEU A 28 10.72 -40.84 13.87
CA LEU A 28 10.67 -41.22 12.45
C LEU A 28 10.48 -40.04 11.49
N THR A 29 9.87 -38.94 11.91
CA THR A 29 9.76 -37.72 11.09
C THR A 29 11.05 -36.91 11.10
N LEU A 30 11.78 -36.90 12.22
CA LEU A 30 13.04 -36.17 12.37
C LEU A 30 14.25 -36.93 11.79
N THR A 31 14.20 -38.26 11.69
CA THR A 31 15.33 -39.09 11.23
C THR A 31 15.21 -39.59 9.80
N LYS A 32 14.38 -38.99 8.93
CA LYS A 32 14.46 -39.29 7.49
C LYS A 32 15.67 -38.56 6.90
N PRO A 33 16.72 -39.27 6.44
CA PRO A 33 17.82 -38.66 5.73
C PRO A 33 17.45 -38.54 4.26
N SER A 34 17.23 -37.33 3.77
CA SER A 34 17.25 -37.06 2.34
C SER A 34 18.71 -37.02 1.92
N PHE A 35 19.23 -38.13 1.38
CA PHE A 35 20.54 -38.19 0.76
C PHE A 35 20.52 -37.39 -0.54
N ALA A 36 21.22 -36.25 -0.58
CA ALA A 36 21.74 -35.69 -1.82
C ALA A 36 23.16 -36.22 -2.00
N TYR A 37 23.37 -37.02 -3.04
CA TYR A 37 24.67 -37.52 -3.44
C TYR A 37 25.46 -36.36 -4.06
N ALA A 38 26.48 -35.86 -3.37
CA ALA A 38 27.51 -35.02 -3.98
C ALA A 38 28.68 -35.94 -4.36
N LEU A 39 28.89 -36.13 -5.65
CA LEU A 39 30.08 -36.80 -6.18
C LEU A 39 31.20 -35.75 -6.23
N GLU A 40 32.11 -35.80 -5.26
CA GLU A 40 33.35 -35.02 -5.30
C GLU A 40 34.22 -35.51 -6.47
N ALA A 41 34.48 -34.63 -7.43
CA ALA A 41 35.51 -34.82 -8.43
C ALA A 41 36.66 -33.84 -8.15
N ASP A 42 37.82 -34.42 -7.94
CA ASP A 42 39.12 -33.82 -7.62
C ASP A 42 39.45 -32.57 -8.45
N SER A 43 39.87 -31.51 -7.75
CA SER A 43 40.56 -30.39 -8.37
C SER A 43 42.06 -30.60 -8.21
N SER A 44 42.74 -30.82 -9.34
CA SER A 44 44.20 -30.73 -9.38
C SER A 44 44.69 -29.97 -10.62
N ARG A 45 45.43 -28.90 -10.31
CA ARG A 45 46.63 -28.39 -11.01
C ARG A 45 46.50 -27.52 -12.28
N ILE A 46 47.25 -26.39 -12.18
CA ILE A 46 47.96 -25.60 -13.23
C ILE A 46 47.07 -24.57 -13.96
N SER A 47 47.45 -23.31 -14.21
CA SER A 47 48.58 -22.44 -13.85
C SER A 47 48.24 -21.00 -14.28
N SER A 48 49.01 -20.07 -13.72
CA SER A 48 49.27 -18.67 -14.04
C SER A 48 49.03 -18.14 -15.45
N GLU A 49 48.77 -16.82 -15.48
CA GLU A 49 49.18 -15.75 -16.42
C GLU A 49 47.96 -14.89 -16.77
N ASP A 50 47.68 -13.79 -16.07
CA ASP A 50 48.41 -12.52 -16.02
C ASP A 50 48.65 -11.94 -17.42
N HIS A 51 47.94 -10.85 -17.77
CA HIS A 51 48.42 -9.74 -18.59
C HIS A 51 47.41 -8.59 -18.58
N ASN A 52 47.66 -7.63 -17.70
CA ASN A 52 47.28 -6.24 -17.86
C ASN A 52 47.86 -5.68 -19.17
N PHE A 53 47.05 -4.96 -19.94
CA PHE A 53 47.56 -3.95 -20.88
C PHE A 53 46.72 -2.68 -20.76
N TYR A 54 47.28 -1.69 -20.07
CA TYR A 54 46.87 -0.30 -20.17
C TYR A 54 47.39 0.25 -21.51
N VAL A 55 46.51 0.76 -22.35
CA VAL A 55 46.88 1.67 -23.43
C VAL A 55 46.39 3.05 -23.06
N ILE A 56 47.35 3.90 -22.70
CA ILE A 56 47.21 5.36 -22.68
C ILE A 56 47.39 5.80 -24.13
N GLN A 57 46.43 6.52 -24.69
CA GLN A 57 46.67 7.32 -25.90
C GLN A 57 46.10 8.72 -25.71
N ASP A 58 46.95 9.66 -26.10
CA ASP A 58 46.90 11.08 -25.83
C ASP A 58 45.69 11.81 -26.41
N ARG A 59 45.35 12.85 -25.65
CA ARG A 59 44.58 14.07 -25.94
C ARG A 59 44.74 14.57 -27.38
N ASP A 60 43.61 14.78 -28.06
CA ASP A 60 43.48 15.78 -29.11
C ASP A 60 42.18 16.56 -28.93
N GLU A 61 42.30 17.89 -28.90
CA GLU A 61 41.20 18.84 -28.79
C GLU A 61 40.55 18.98 -30.18
N GLY A 62 39.40 18.33 -30.38
CA GLY A 62 38.62 18.37 -31.61
C GLY A 62 37.16 18.68 -31.31
N GLN A 63 36.69 19.80 -31.82
CA GLN A 63 35.32 20.30 -31.74
C GLN A 63 34.39 19.42 -32.60
N GLU A 64 33.60 18.54 -31.98
CA GLU A 64 32.63 17.70 -32.70
C GLU A 64 31.19 18.24 -32.60
N THR A 65 30.75 18.73 -33.75
CA THR A 65 29.38 18.97 -34.19
C THR A 65 28.49 17.73 -34.08
N GLU A 66 27.20 17.94 -33.77
CA GLU A 66 26.08 16.98 -33.82
C GLU A 66 26.41 15.65 -34.51
N GLU A 67 26.73 14.62 -33.71
CA GLU A 67 26.86 13.27 -34.22
C GLU A 67 25.47 12.70 -34.59
N SER A 68 25.40 12.36 -35.86
CA SER A 68 24.39 11.57 -36.55
C SER A 68 23.76 10.47 -35.71
N ARG A 69 22.46 10.65 -35.39
CA ARG A 69 21.56 9.54 -35.09
C ARG A 69 21.55 8.59 -36.29
N ILE A 70 22.14 7.41 -36.14
CA ILE A 70 22.07 6.33 -37.12
C ILE A 70 20.60 5.92 -37.26
N THR A 71 19.95 6.43 -38.30
CA THR A 71 18.60 6.01 -38.69
C THR A 71 18.74 4.66 -39.38
N VAL A 72 18.54 3.58 -38.63
CA VAL A 72 18.45 2.22 -39.20
C VAL A 72 17.27 2.20 -40.18
N ARG A 73 17.49 1.64 -41.38
CA ARG A 73 16.49 1.60 -42.48
C ARG A 73 15.25 0.80 -42.05
N ALA A 74 14.22 1.49 -41.58
CA ALA A 74 12.87 0.92 -41.53
C ALA A 74 12.23 0.94 -42.93
N GLU A 75 11.35 -0.02 -43.22
CA GLU A 75 10.55 0.00 -44.44
C GLU A 75 9.68 1.27 -44.53
N VAL A 76 9.31 1.68 -45.75
CA VAL A 76 8.46 2.86 -45.97
C VAL A 76 7.14 2.71 -45.20
N GLY A 77 6.90 3.64 -44.28
CA GLY A 77 5.70 3.67 -43.43
C GLY A 77 5.80 2.85 -42.13
N VAL A 78 7.00 2.38 -41.76
CA VAL A 78 7.30 1.77 -40.46
C VAL A 78 8.34 2.64 -39.74
N SER A 79 8.15 2.93 -38.46
CA SER A 79 9.10 3.72 -37.67
C SER A 79 9.95 2.81 -36.76
N ALA A 80 11.24 3.09 -36.63
CA ALA A 80 12.13 2.28 -35.78
C ALA A 80 12.07 2.73 -34.31
N LEU A 81 12.02 1.75 -33.40
CA LEU A 81 12.20 1.93 -31.95
C LEU A 81 13.66 1.63 -31.56
N ALA A 82 14.12 2.25 -30.47
CA ALA A 82 15.43 1.95 -29.89
C ALA A 82 15.28 1.53 -28.42
N ASN A 83 16.32 0.89 -27.86
CA ASN A 83 16.30 0.37 -26.50
C ASN A 83 16.13 1.50 -25.48
N ASN A 84 15.07 1.44 -24.66
CA ASN A 84 14.68 2.45 -23.67
C ASN A 84 14.48 3.87 -24.24
N ASP A 85 14.23 4.01 -25.54
CA ASP A 85 13.97 5.31 -26.17
C ASP A 85 12.51 5.36 -26.66
N PRO A 86 11.62 6.04 -25.92
CA PRO A 86 10.20 6.03 -26.24
C PRO A 86 9.88 6.93 -27.44
N ALA A 87 8.87 6.54 -28.22
CA ALA A 87 8.34 7.33 -29.32
C ALA A 87 6.89 7.73 -29.05
N SER A 88 6.57 8.99 -29.30
CA SER A 88 5.20 9.52 -29.18
C SER A 88 4.59 9.79 -30.55
N SER A 89 3.32 9.45 -30.72
CA SER A 89 2.60 9.72 -31.97
C SER A 89 1.12 10.02 -31.73
N ASN A 90 0.57 10.87 -32.59
CA ASN A 90 -0.87 11.12 -32.70
C ASN A 90 -1.47 10.14 -33.70
N ILE A 91 -2.61 9.54 -33.36
CA ILE A 91 -3.33 8.58 -34.21
C ILE A 91 -4.80 8.97 -34.33
N GLU A 92 -5.28 9.02 -35.57
CA GLU A 92 -6.66 9.36 -35.91
C GLU A 92 -7.59 8.14 -35.78
N ILE A 93 -8.89 8.38 -35.67
CA ILE A 93 -9.93 7.34 -35.59
C ILE A 93 -9.82 6.40 -36.80
N GLY A 94 -9.75 5.09 -36.52
CA GLY A 94 -9.64 4.04 -37.53
C GLY A 94 -8.27 3.93 -38.23
N GLN A 95 -7.27 4.74 -37.83
CA GLN A 95 -5.92 4.66 -38.37
C GLN A 95 -5.13 3.52 -37.71
N THR A 96 -4.17 2.95 -38.46
CA THR A 96 -3.14 2.06 -37.94
C THR A 96 -1.75 2.62 -38.27
N GLN A 97 -0.83 2.59 -37.30
CA GLN A 97 0.55 3.02 -37.43
C GLN A 97 1.49 1.86 -37.08
N ASN A 98 2.60 1.72 -37.80
CA ASN A 98 3.50 0.57 -37.67
C ASN A 98 4.88 0.98 -37.16
N TRP A 99 5.45 0.12 -36.31
CA TRP A 99 6.75 0.26 -35.69
C TRP A 99 7.57 -1.03 -35.84
N VAL A 100 8.88 -0.92 -35.76
CA VAL A 100 9.81 -2.05 -35.71
C VAL A 100 10.80 -1.84 -34.57
N PHE A 101 11.00 -2.85 -33.73
CA PHE A 101 12.15 -2.93 -32.85
C PHE A 101 13.20 -3.81 -33.53
N PRO A 102 14.27 -3.21 -34.09
CA PRO A 102 15.18 -3.93 -34.97
C PRO A 102 16.07 -4.88 -34.18
N ARG A 103 16.45 -5.99 -34.82
CA ARG A 103 17.38 -7.00 -34.32
C ARG A 103 18.67 -6.40 -33.78
N ASP A 104 19.19 -5.35 -34.41
CA ASP A 104 20.42 -4.67 -33.98
C ASP A 104 20.24 -4.00 -32.62
N ALA A 105 19.06 -3.45 -32.33
CA ALA A 105 18.75 -2.88 -31.01
C ALA A 105 18.47 -3.96 -29.97
N ILE A 106 17.86 -5.09 -30.37
CA ILE A 106 17.64 -6.26 -29.51
C ILE A 106 18.97 -6.90 -29.08
N ASN A 107 19.96 -6.93 -29.97
CA ASN A 107 21.32 -7.41 -29.68
C ASN A 107 22.26 -6.27 -29.23
N GLY A 108 21.70 -5.08 -29.01
CA GLY A 108 22.45 -3.90 -28.62
C GLY A 108 22.88 -3.93 -27.16
N PRO A 109 23.57 -2.87 -26.71
CA PRO A 109 23.95 -2.75 -25.31
C PRO A 109 22.73 -2.56 -24.41
N HIS A 110 22.81 -3.14 -23.22
CA HIS A 110 21.87 -2.91 -22.12
C HIS A 110 21.96 -1.47 -21.61
N GLY A 111 20.83 -0.92 -21.15
CA GLY A 111 20.77 0.39 -20.50
C GLY A 111 21.54 0.40 -19.18
N THR A 112 21.86 1.59 -18.66
CA THR A 112 22.51 1.72 -17.35
C THR A 112 21.44 1.61 -16.24
N PRO A 113 21.51 0.62 -15.33
CA PRO A 113 20.61 0.55 -14.19
C PRO A 113 20.86 1.74 -13.26
N GLY A 114 19.80 2.43 -12.83
CA GLY A 114 19.89 3.51 -11.85
C GLY A 114 20.41 3.04 -10.49
N VAL A 115 20.71 3.99 -9.58
CA VAL A 115 21.15 3.65 -8.21
C VAL A 115 20.08 2.86 -7.43
N GLY A 116 18.81 3.03 -7.81
CA GLY A 116 17.65 2.36 -7.24
C GLY A 116 17.25 2.92 -5.87
N LEU A 117 16.13 2.43 -5.37
CA LEU A 117 15.66 2.74 -4.02
C LEU A 117 16.52 2.02 -2.96
N PRO A 118 16.63 2.56 -1.73
CA PRO A 118 17.46 1.95 -0.69
C PRO A 118 17.04 0.50 -0.40
N GLY A 119 18.00 -0.42 -0.46
CA GLY A 119 17.77 -1.86 -0.23
C GLY A 119 17.50 -2.70 -1.49
N ALA A 120 17.24 -2.09 -2.66
CA ALA A 120 16.95 -2.83 -3.90
C ALA A 120 18.07 -3.81 -4.32
N LYS A 121 19.33 -3.47 -4.03
CA LYS A 121 20.49 -4.33 -4.33
C LYS A 121 20.58 -5.59 -3.46
N VAL A 122 19.89 -5.63 -2.32
CA VAL A 122 19.90 -6.77 -1.38
C VAL A 122 18.90 -7.83 -1.82
N GLU A 123 17.71 -7.43 -2.28
CA GLU A 123 16.71 -8.36 -2.84
C GLU A 123 17.20 -9.03 -4.13
N ASP A 124 17.83 -8.27 -5.04
CA ASP A 124 18.44 -8.85 -6.24
C ASP A 124 19.60 -9.79 -5.90
N ALA A 125 20.41 -9.50 -4.87
CA ALA A 125 21.50 -10.37 -4.45
C ALA A 125 21.01 -11.68 -3.79
N GLU A 126 19.93 -11.64 -3.01
CA GLU A 126 19.29 -12.85 -2.45
C GLU A 126 18.61 -13.69 -3.54
N LEU A 127 17.93 -13.06 -4.50
CA LEU A 127 17.36 -13.73 -5.68
C LEU A 127 18.43 -14.32 -6.62
N LEU A 128 19.57 -13.65 -6.78
CA LEU A 128 20.68 -14.13 -7.61
C LEU A 128 21.44 -15.30 -6.98
N LEU A 129 21.46 -15.41 -5.64
CA LEU A 129 22.11 -16.51 -4.93
C LEU A 129 21.29 -17.82 -4.98
N GLU A 130 19.95 -17.75 -5.02
CA GLU A 130 19.11 -18.95 -5.24
C GLU A 130 19.00 -19.37 -6.71
N ARG A 131 19.35 -18.49 -7.67
CA ARG A 131 19.19 -18.75 -9.11
C ARG A 131 20.47 -19.13 -9.85
N HIS A 132 21.37 -19.87 -9.19
CA HIS A 132 22.33 -20.73 -9.92
C HIS A 132 21.62 -21.97 -10.51
N GLU A 133 20.50 -21.76 -11.21
CA GLU A 133 20.00 -22.77 -12.13
C GLU A 133 20.77 -22.64 -13.45
N LEU A 134 21.24 -23.78 -13.94
CA LEU A 134 21.83 -23.94 -15.27
C LEU A 134 20.89 -23.28 -16.30
N ARG A 135 21.24 -22.07 -16.78
CA ARG A 135 20.51 -21.43 -17.89
C ARG A 135 20.57 -22.37 -19.08
N LYS A 136 19.43 -23.00 -19.39
CA LYS A 136 19.22 -23.64 -20.69
C LYS A 136 19.49 -22.57 -21.73
N ARG A 137 20.29 -22.88 -22.75
CA ARG A 137 20.65 -21.94 -23.83
C ARG A 137 19.36 -21.46 -24.51
N GLN A 138 18.80 -20.34 -24.06
CA GLN A 138 17.61 -19.72 -24.65
C GLN A 138 18.01 -19.16 -26.02
N THR A 139 17.17 -19.39 -27.01
CA THR A 139 17.28 -18.82 -28.35
C THR A 139 16.57 -17.47 -28.33
N GLY A 140 17.30 -16.37 -28.10
CA GLY A 140 16.78 -14.99 -28.13
C GLY A 140 17.06 -14.18 -26.86
N ASN A 141 16.99 -12.85 -27.00
CA ASN A 141 17.05 -11.90 -25.89
C ASN A 141 15.63 -11.56 -25.44
N LYS A 142 15.44 -11.31 -24.15
CA LYS A 142 14.14 -10.88 -23.63
C LYS A 142 13.83 -9.46 -24.12
N VAL A 143 12.63 -9.28 -24.67
CA VAL A 143 12.14 -8.00 -25.20
C VAL A 143 10.83 -7.64 -24.50
N TYR A 144 10.69 -6.35 -24.20
CA TYR A 144 9.51 -5.71 -23.65
C TYR A 144 9.03 -4.64 -24.63
N ILE A 145 7.77 -4.70 -25.06
CA ILE A 145 7.11 -3.59 -25.77
C ILE A 145 6.00 -3.06 -24.87
N THR A 146 6.09 -1.80 -24.49
CA THR A 146 5.10 -1.15 -23.62
C THR A 146 4.46 0.04 -24.32
N LEU A 147 3.20 0.30 -23.97
CA LEU A 147 2.45 1.42 -24.53
C LEU A 147 1.64 2.11 -23.43
N ASN A 148 1.73 3.43 -23.41
CA ASN A 148 0.89 4.32 -22.62
C ASN A 148 0.09 5.26 -23.53
N THR A 149 -1.21 5.37 -23.32
CA THR A 149 -2.07 6.36 -23.96
C THR A 149 -2.00 7.67 -23.18
N CYS A 150 -1.47 8.73 -23.78
CA CYS A 150 -1.27 10.02 -23.12
C CYS A 150 -2.41 11.01 -23.36
N LEU A 151 -3.13 10.89 -24.47
CA LEU A 151 -4.36 11.62 -24.75
C LEU A 151 -5.37 10.67 -25.39
N GLN A 152 -6.65 10.93 -25.16
CA GLN A 152 -7.75 10.17 -25.72
C GLN A 152 -8.83 11.13 -26.26
N PRO A 153 -9.65 10.68 -27.22
CA PRO A 153 -10.76 11.46 -27.76
C PRO A 153 -11.77 11.88 -26.70
N SER A 154 -12.43 13.01 -26.96
CA SER A 154 -13.52 13.50 -26.13
C SER A 154 -14.85 12.89 -26.59
N PRO A 155 -15.75 12.53 -25.65
CA PRO A 155 -17.04 11.98 -26.02
C PRO A 155 -17.97 13.05 -26.59
N ASN A 156 -18.74 12.71 -27.62
CA ASN A 156 -19.74 13.60 -28.23
C ASN A 156 -21.00 13.72 -27.36
N ALA A 157 -21.21 12.77 -26.44
CA ALA A 157 -22.27 12.76 -25.44
C ALA A 157 -21.68 12.66 -24.02
N THR A 158 -22.38 13.14 -22.99
CA THR A 158 -21.88 13.12 -21.61
C THR A 158 -21.71 11.69 -21.07
N ASN A 159 -20.58 11.44 -20.36
CA ASN A 159 -20.27 10.23 -19.59
C ASN A 159 -19.89 8.94 -20.35
N ALA A 160 -19.54 9.01 -21.64
CA ALA A 160 -19.02 7.85 -22.37
C ALA A 160 -17.50 7.64 -22.14
N ILE A 161 -17.07 6.38 -22.03
CA ILE A 161 -15.64 6.01 -21.87
C ILE A 161 -15.03 5.80 -23.26
N PRO A 162 -13.92 6.48 -23.62
CA PRO A 162 -13.30 6.30 -24.92
C PRO A 162 -12.87 4.86 -25.19
N PRO A 163 -13.11 4.35 -26.41
CA PRO A 163 -12.64 3.04 -26.78
C PRO A 163 -11.11 3.02 -26.77
N GLN A 164 -10.55 1.87 -26.42
CA GLN A 164 -9.11 1.71 -26.22
C GLN A 164 -8.39 1.38 -27.54
N LEU A 165 -7.11 1.74 -27.61
CA LEU A 165 -6.23 1.35 -28.70
C LEU A 165 -6.02 -0.18 -28.72
N GLN A 166 -5.59 -0.71 -29.86
CA GLN A 166 -5.19 -2.11 -29.98
C GLN A 166 -3.74 -2.19 -30.46
N MET A 167 -2.95 -3.05 -29.83
CA MET A 167 -1.57 -3.31 -30.16
C MET A 167 -1.45 -4.70 -30.80
N TYR A 168 -0.92 -4.76 -32.01
CA TYR A 168 -0.70 -5.99 -32.76
C TYR A 168 0.79 -6.26 -32.84
N ILE A 169 1.23 -7.49 -32.58
CA ILE A 169 2.64 -7.88 -32.58
C ILE A 169 2.86 -9.00 -33.59
N SER A 170 3.93 -8.91 -34.38
CA SER A 170 4.45 -10.02 -35.18
C SER A 170 5.94 -10.18 -34.97
N LEU A 171 6.38 -11.43 -34.77
CA LEU A 171 7.78 -11.83 -34.72
C LEU A 171 8.28 -12.38 -36.06
N SER A 172 7.41 -12.38 -37.09
CA SER A 172 7.71 -12.95 -38.40
C SER A 172 7.99 -11.85 -39.43
N GLU A 173 9.07 -12.02 -40.20
CA GLU A 173 9.39 -11.17 -41.36
C GLU A 173 8.31 -11.19 -42.45
N SER A 174 7.41 -12.19 -42.44
CA SER A 174 6.27 -12.26 -43.37
C SER A 174 5.18 -11.24 -43.08
N ASN A 175 5.16 -10.65 -41.89
CA ASN A 175 4.15 -9.68 -41.46
C ASN A 175 4.81 -8.49 -40.75
N GLN A 176 5.38 -7.61 -41.56
CA GLN A 176 6.09 -6.42 -41.08
C GLN A 176 5.16 -5.25 -40.69
N LYS A 177 3.86 -5.39 -40.97
CA LYS A 177 2.83 -4.38 -40.72
C LYS A 177 1.60 -5.04 -40.07
N PRO A 178 1.76 -5.59 -38.86
CA PRO A 178 0.66 -6.25 -38.17
C PRO A 178 -0.47 -5.26 -37.90
N GLY A 179 -1.71 -5.73 -37.92
CA GLY A 179 -2.85 -4.83 -37.83
C GLY A 179 -4.22 -5.52 -37.97
N PRO A 180 -5.31 -4.72 -37.92
CA PRO A 180 -6.65 -5.25 -38.10
C PRO A 180 -6.84 -5.76 -39.54
N GLY A 181 -7.36 -6.98 -39.68
CA GLY A 181 -7.66 -7.57 -40.99
C GLY A 181 -6.48 -8.26 -41.68
N THR A 182 -5.31 -8.29 -41.05
CA THR A 182 -4.18 -9.11 -41.51
C THR A 182 -4.46 -10.58 -41.21
N GLY A 183 -4.49 -11.44 -42.23
CA GLY A 183 -4.82 -12.88 -42.11
C GLY A 183 -3.68 -13.75 -41.58
N ASP A 184 -2.74 -13.16 -40.83
CA ASP A 184 -1.59 -13.86 -40.28
C ASP A 184 -1.98 -14.57 -38.97
N PRO A 185 -1.95 -15.92 -38.92
CA PRO A 185 -2.35 -16.67 -37.73
C PRO A 185 -1.39 -16.49 -36.55
N ASP A 186 -0.15 -16.06 -36.79
CA ASP A 186 0.88 -15.91 -35.76
C ASP A 186 0.93 -14.49 -35.17
N GLN A 187 0.09 -13.59 -35.70
CA GLN A 187 -0.07 -12.24 -35.15
C GLN A 187 -0.75 -12.28 -33.79
N GLN A 188 -0.14 -11.64 -32.80
CA GLN A 188 -0.72 -11.49 -31.47
C GLN A 188 -1.49 -10.17 -31.39
N THR A 189 -2.65 -10.21 -30.74
CA THR A 189 -3.48 -9.01 -30.49
C THR A 189 -3.55 -8.74 -29.00
N ILE A 190 -3.15 -7.54 -28.60
CA ILE A 190 -3.11 -7.07 -27.22
C ILE A 190 -4.05 -5.88 -27.12
N THR A 191 -5.08 -6.03 -26.30
CA THR A 191 -6.02 -4.95 -25.98
C THR A 191 -5.36 -4.00 -25.00
N VAL A 192 -5.27 -2.72 -25.35
CA VAL A 192 -4.85 -1.68 -24.39
C VAL A 192 -5.97 -1.53 -23.37
N ASP A 193 -5.62 -1.50 -22.09
CA ASP A 193 -6.59 -1.40 -20.99
C ASP A 193 -6.23 -0.24 -20.08
N GLY A 194 -7.20 0.65 -19.84
CA GLY A 194 -6.98 1.90 -19.11
C GLY A 194 -5.78 2.70 -19.62
N GLY A 195 -5.48 2.62 -20.91
CA GLY A 195 -4.36 3.29 -21.55
C GLY A 195 -3.01 2.58 -21.45
N TYR A 196 -2.90 1.40 -20.83
CA TYR A 196 -1.65 0.64 -20.71
C TYR A 196 -1.69 -0.68 -21.50
N ALA A 197 -0.56 -1.06 -22.10
CA ALA A 197 -0.34 -2.40 -22.63
C ALA A 197 1.13 -2.82 -22.51
N ILE A 198 1.35 -4.13 -22.38
CA ILE A 198 2.67 -4.74 -22.34
C ILE A 198 2.69 -6.03 -23.16
N PHE A 199 3.81 -6.26 -23.85
CA PHE A 199 4.16 -7.51 -24.51
C PHE A 199 5.54 -7.95 -24.04
N GLU A 200 5.69 -9.24 -23.71
CA GLU A 200 6.95 -9.86 -23.32
C GLU A 200 7.22 -11.12 -24.16
N ALA A 201 8.39 -11.20 -24.77
CA ALA A 201 8.84 -12.40 -25.46
C ALA A 201 10.37 -12.48 -25.54
N ASP A 202 10.90 -13.68 -25.78
CA ASP A 202 12.27 -13.86 -26.25
C ASP A 202 12.30 -13.67 -27.77
N ALA A 203 13.15 -12.78 -28.28
CA ALA A 203 13.30 -12.49 -29.71
C ALA A 203 14.79 -12.50 -30.12
N ASP A 204 15.07 -13.07 -31.29
CA ASP A 204 16.38 -13.06 -31.94
C ASP A 204 16.37 -12.35 -33.31
N SER A 205 15.20 -11.86 -33.74
CA SER A 205 14.93 -11.13 -34.98
C SER A 205 14.15 -9.85 -34.71
N ASP A 206 13.87 -9.07 -35.77
CA ASP A 206 13.02 -7.88 -35.69
C ASP A 206 11.65 -8.20 -35.09
N VAL A 207 11.14 -7.27 -34.28
CA VAL A 207 9.78 -7.33 -33.72
C VAL A 207 8.95 -6.22 -34.35
N TYR A 208 7.88 -6.58 -35.05
CA TYR A 208 6.98 -5.64 -35.71
C TYR A 208 5.76 -5.36 -34.84
N VAL A 209 5.38 -4.09 -34.76
CA VAL A 209 4.28 -3.63 -33.91
C VAL A 209 3.32 -2.74 -34.69
N GLY A 210 2.03 -2.99 -34.58
CA GLY A 210 0.97 -2.19 -35.19
C GLY A 210 0.07 -1.61 -34.11
N ILE A 211 -0.04 -0.29 -34.04
CA ILE A 211 -0.96 0.39 -33.13
C ILE A 211 -2.16 0.87 -33.93
N SER A 212 -3.35 0.40 -33.57
CA SER A 212 -4.59 0.74 -34.26
C SER A 212 -5.56 1.46 -33.35
N ALA A 213 -6.10 2.58 -33.85
CA ALA A 213 -7.21 3.27 -33.21
C ALA A 213 -8.53 2.62 -33.62
N PRO A 214 -9.46 2.41 -32.67
CA PRO A 214 -10.79 1.87 -32.96
C PRO A 214 -11.59 2.87 -33.80
N ASN A 215 -12.45 2.35 -34.67
CA ASN A 215 -13.38 3.19 -35.43
C ASN A 215 -14.59 3.54 -34.55
N THR A 216 -14.91 4.83 -34.42
CA THR A 216 -16.03 5.30 -33.60
C THR A 216 -16.59 6.62 -34.13
N THR A 217 -17.89 6.79 -34.03
CA THR A 217 -18.60 8.06 -34.33
C THR A 217 -19.07 8.77 -33.06
N GLU A 218 -18.94 8.13 -31.91
CA GLU A 218 -19.39 8.63 -30.60
C GLU A 218 -18.35 9.56 -29.94
N PHE A 219 -17.13 9.60 -30.46
CA PHE A 219 -16.03 10.39 -29.93
C PHE A 219 -15.42 11.26 -31.04
N SER A 220 -14.82 12.37 -30.65
CA SER A 220 -14.11 13.29 -31.53
C SER A 220 -12.73 13.64 -31.00
N GLY A 221 -11.80 13.86 -31.91
CA GLY A 221 -10.40 14.13 -31.61
C GLY A 221 -9.49 12.94 -31.96
N ILE A 222 -8.36 12.87 -31.28
CA ILE A 222 -7.27 11.93 -31.56
C ILE A 222 -6.89 11.18 -30.29
N TRP A 223 -6.21 10.04 -30.46
CA TRP A 223 -5.37 9.50 -29.40
C TRP A 223 -3.95 10.03 -29.58
N ASN A 224 -3.27 10.26 -28.47
CA ASN A 224 -1.81 10.33 -28.44
C ASN A 224 -1.32 9.16 -27.60
N TYR A 225 -0.35 8.42 -28.11
CA TYR A 225 0.28 7.32 -27.37
C TYR A 225 1.79 7.48 -27.35
N ASN A 226 2.40 6.92 -26.31
CA ASN A 226 3.83 6.78 -26.13
C ASN A 226 4.15 5.29 -26.08
N ILE A 227 4.91 4.81 -27.05
CA ILE A 227 5.34 3.42 -27.18
C ILE A 227 6.84 3.34 -26.89
N ALA A 228 7.28 2.26 -26.26
CA ALA A 228 8.70 2.03 -26.00
C ALA A 228 9.04 0.55 -26.14
N ALA A 229 10.29 0.29 -26.53
CA ALA A 229 10.87 -1.04 -26.55
C ALA A 229 12.05 -1.10 -25.58
N SER A 230 12.24 -2.22 -24.90
CA SER A 230 13.38 -2.44 -24.01
C SER A 230 13.84 -3.89 -24.02
N ILE A 231 15.14 -4.10 -23.82
CA ILE A 231 15.73 -5.42 -23.51
C ILE A 231 16.13 -5.57 -22.04
N ASP A 232 15.86 -4.54 -21.23
CA ASP A 232 16.28 -4.46 -19.83
C ASP A 232 15.12 -4.75 -18.87
N ALA A 233 14.06 -3.94 -18.97
CA ALA A 233 12.84 -4.03 -18.18
C ALA A 233 11.70 -3.25 -18.88
N PRO A 234 10.43 -3.44 -18.49
CA PRO A 234 9.33 -2.63 -19.02
C PRO A 234 9.63 -1.13 -18.88
N PHE A 235 9.50 -0.36 -19.97
CA PHE A 235 9.73 1.09 -19.94
C PHE A 235 8.57 1.81 -19.25
N HIS A 236 7.33 1.41 -19.53
CA HIS A 236 6.15 1.78 -18.76
C HIS A 236 5.73 0.61 -17.86
N GLY A 237 5.31 0.92 -16.64
CA GLY A 237 4.84 -0.08 -15.68
C GLY A 237 3.38 0.11 -15.28
N PHE A 238 2.69 -1.00 -15.02
CA PHE A 238 1.43 -1.02 -14.30
C PHE A 238 1.41 -2.18 -13.32
N GLU A 239 1.13 -1.88 -12.05
CA GLU A 239 1.05 -2.87 -10.97
C GLU A 239 -0.40 -3.29 -10.71
N ASP A 240 -0.61 -4.61 -10.66
CA ASP A 240 -1.92 -5.23 -10.55
C ASP A 240 -2.64 -4.86 -9.23
N PRO A 241 -3.99 -4.78 -9.20
CA PRO A 241 -4.78 -4.57 -7.98
C PRO A 241 -4.45 -5.46 -6.78
N GLU A 242 -3.85 -6.63 -6.97
CA GLU A 242 -3.37 -7.48 -5.87
C GLU A 242 -2.18 -6.85 -5.13
N VAL A 243 -1.35 -6.06 -5.83
CA VAL A 243 -0.18 -5.35 -5.30
C VAL A 243 -0.60 -3.94 -4.84
N LYS A 244 -1.31 -3.86 -3.72
CA LYS A 244 -1.72 -2.57 -3.14
C LYS A 244 -0.53 -1.91 -2.45
N ASN A 245 -0.24 -0.67 -2.82
CA ASN A 245 0.78 0.15 -2.13
C ASN A 245 0.26 1.55 -1.75
N LEU A 246 -1.06 1.75 -1.74
CA LEU A 246 -1.67 3.00 -1.31
C LEU A 246 -2.90 2.71 -0.46
N TYR A 247 -2.99 3.40 0.67
CA TYR A 247 -3.99 3.15 1.70
C TYR A 247 -4.55 4.46 2.25
N PHE A 248 -5.86 4.47 2.49
CA PHE A 248 -6.58 5.63 2.98
C PHE A 248 -6.46 5.62 4.49
N VAL A 249 -5.88 6.66 5.08
CA VAL A 249 -5.74 6.76 6.54
C VAL A 249 -7.03 7.35 7.11
N ASP A 250 -7.38 8.56 6.70
CA ASP A 250 -8.64 9.25 6.98
C ASP A 250 -8.76 10.50 6.10
N GLY A 251 -9.92 11.15 6.11
CA GLY A 251 -10.16 12.43 5.44
C GLY A 251 -11.11 13.31 6.22
N ASP A 252 -11.16 14.60 5.92
CA ASP A 252 -12.27 15.47 6.31
C ASP A 252 -13.14 15.78 5.08
N ASN A 253 -13.85 16.91 5.10
CA ASN A 253 -14.70 17.31 4.00
C ASN A 253 -13.95 17.98 2.83
N HIS A 254 -12.66 18.29 2.97
CA HIS A 254 -11.85 18.95 1.93
C HIS A 254 -10.44 18.37 1.74
N ALA A 255 -10.02 17.46 2.60
CA ALA A 255 -8.68 16.88 2.58
C ALA A 255 -8.68 15.38 2.91
N ALA A 256 -7.66 14.67 2.44
CA ALA A 256 -7.44 13.26 2.69
C ALA A 256 -5.97 13.00 3.02
N LEU A 257 -5.73 12.01 3.86
CA LEU A 257 -4.41 11.51 4.19
C LEU A 257 -4.28 10.08 3.67
N LEU A 258 -3.30 9.85 2.80
CA LEU A 258 -2.96 8.55 2.25
C LEU A 258 -1.56 8.13 2.71
N ILE A 259 -1.29 6.82 2.67
CA ILE A 259 0.01 6.26 3.06
C ILE A 259 0.36 5.02 2.23
N THR A 260 1.65 4.72 2.08
CA THR A 260 2.15 3.50 1.44
C THR A 260 2.31 2.33 2.43
N ASN A 261 2.69 1.15 1.90
CA ASN A 261 3.26 0.10 2.73
C ASN A 261 4.61 0.50 3.32
N ASP A 262 5.10 -0.32 4.27
CA ASP A 262 6.47 -0.23 4.75
C ASP A 262 7.43 -0.34 3.56
N THR A 263 8.32 0.63 3.39
CA THR A 263 9.33 0.60 2.32
C THR A 263 10.48 -0.35 2.65
N THR A 264 10.64 -0.70 3.92
CA THR A 264 11.66 -1.63 4.39
C THR A 264 11.25 -2.24 5.73
N GLN A 265 11.73 -3.46 5.99
CA GLN A 265 11.64 -4.10 7.30
C GLN A 265 12.80 -3.73 8.23
N ALA A 266 13.70 -2.84 7.79
CA ALA A 266 14.85 -2.38 8.58
C ALA A 266 14.45 -1.76 9.93
N LEU A 267 15.31 -1.91 10.93
CA LEU A 267 15.16 -1.28 12.25
C LEU A 267 15.75 0.15 12.25
N PRO A 268 15.29 1.04 13.15
CA PRO A 268 15.74 2.44 13.17
C PRO A 268 17.26 2.67 13.29
N ASN A 269 18.01 1.67 13.78
CA ASN A 269 19.47 1.73 13.94
C ASN A 269 20.24 1.22 12.71
N GLN A 270 19.55 0.80 11.64
CA GLN A 270 20.16 0.28 10.42
C GLN A 270 20.26 1.37 9.35
N THR A 271 21.34 1.38 8.57
CA THR A 271 21.62 2.41 7.55
C THR A 271 20.49 2.56 6.54
N ILE A 272 19.92 1.44 6.06
CA ILE A 272 18.81 1.44 5.09
C ILE A 272 17.59 2.21 5.63
N TYR A 273 17.29 2.10 6.92
CA TYR A 273 16.21 2.86 7.54
C TYR A 273 16.47 4.37 7.45
N GLU A 274 17.68 4.79 7.81
CA GLU A 274 18.06 6.20 7.75
C GLU A 274 18.08 6.75 6.33
N GLU A 275 18.52 5.96 5.36
CA GLU A 275 18.49 6.30 3.94
C GLU A 275 17.05 6.56 3.48
N TRP A 276 16.12 5.67 3.80
CA TRP A 276 14.70 5.85 3.51
C TRP A 276 14.12 7.11 4.15
N MET A 277 14.43 7.38 5.42
CA MET A 277 13.89 8.55 6.13
C MET A 277 14.50 9.88 5.67
N LYS A 278 15.69 9.87 5.05
CA LYS A 278 16.35 11.06 4.47
C LYS A 278 16.01 11.29 3.00
N LEU A 279 15.41 10.30 2.34
CA LEU A 279 15.06 10.36 0.92
C LEU A 279 13.98 11.43 0.69
N SER A 280 14.09 12.14 -0.45
CA SER A 280 12.93 12.82 -1.01
C SER A 280 11.85 11.78 -1.33
N PRO A 281 10.56 12.08 -1.11
CA PRO A 281 9.50 11.11 -1.33
C PRO A 281 9.53 10.60 -2.79
N PRO A 282 9.65 9.28 -3.03
CA PRO A 282 9.87 8.75 -4.37
C PRO A 282 8.59 8.48 -5.17
N TRP A 283 7.43 8.46 -4.51
CA TRP A 283 6.15 8.21 -5.15
C TRP A 283 5.33 9.49 -5.31
N GLY A 284 4.44 9.50 -6.30
CA GLY A 284 3.42 10.51 -6.47
C GLY A 284 2.02 9.93 -6.34
N VAL A 285 1.03 10.81 -6.24
CA VAL A 285 -0.39 10.40 -6.28
C VAL A 285 -1.17 11.26 -7.25
N PHE A 286 -1.99 10.62 -8.09
CA PHE A 286 -3.08 11.26 -8.80
C PHE A 286 -4.39 10.97 -8.09
N ALA A 287 -5.21 12.00 -7.86
CA ALA A 287 -6.55 11.87 -7.33
C ALA A 287 -7.58 12.48 -8.30
N THR A 288 -8.68 11.78 -8.49
CA THR A 288 -9.78 12.27 -9.34
C THR A 288 -11.13 11.93 -8.75
N ASN A 289 -12.09 12.84 -8.93
CA ASN A 289 -13.44 12.64 -8.44
C ASN A 289 -14.11 11.55 -9.29
N GLN A 290 -14.82 10.59 -8.68
CA GLN A 290 -15.41 9.46 -9.41
C GLN A 290 -16.48 9.89 -10.43
N ASN A 291 -17.03 11.10 -10.30
CA ASN A 291 -17.93 11.68 -11.29
C ASN A 291 -17.21 12.11 -12.59
N GLN A 292 -15.88 12.26 -12.56
CA GLN A 292 -15.04 12.57 -13.72
C GLN A 292 -14.57 11.27 -14.37
N ARG A 293 -15.41 10.74 -15.26
CA ARG A 293 -15.16 9.45 -15.93
C ARG A 293 -14.17 9.53 -17.08
N GLU A 294 -13.72 10.72 -17.43
CA GLU A 294 -12.74 10.94 -18.49
C GLU A 294 -11.44 10.18 -18.19
N ILE A 295 -11.05 10.00 -16.93
CA ILE A 295 -9.79 9.31 -16.62
C ILE A 295 -9.81 7.80 -16.90
N LEU A 296 -10.99 7.17 -17.00
CA LEU A 296 -11.12 5.70 -16.99
C LEU A 296 -10.41 5.03 -18.18
N GLY A 297 -10.36 5.71 -19.33
CA GLY A 297 -9.67 5.20 -20.51
C GLY A 297 -8.14 5.34 -20.46
N ILE A 298 -7.59 5.98 -19.43
CA ILE A 298 -6.16 6.29 -19.27
C ILE A 298 -5.66 6.09 -17.83
N GLN A 299 -6.46 5.45 -16.97
CA GLN A 299 -6.20 5.31 -15.53
C GLN A 299 -4.98 4.45 -15.18
N LYS A 300 -4.46 3.68 -16.13
CA LYS A 300 -3.26 2.84 -16.01
C LYS A 300 -2.04 3.44 -16.72
N SER A 301 -2.20 4.60 -17.37
CA SER A 301 -1.16 5.28 -18.13
C SER A 301 -0.59 6.46 -17.36
N PHE A 302 0.70 6.44 -17.05
CA PHE A 302 1.35 7.53 -16.31
C PHE A 302 1.21 8.88 -17.03
N CYS A 303 1.55 8.94 -18.33
CA CYS A 303 1.42 10.18 -19.10
C CYS A 303 -0.05 10.59 -19.29
N GLY A 304 -0.97 9.62 -19.40
CA GLY A 304 -2.40 9.88 -19.48
C GLY A 304 -2.91 10.56 -18.22
N LEU A 305 -2.59 9.99 -17.06
CA LEU A 305 -2.89 10.58 -15.75
C LEU A 305 -2.24 11.96 -15.60
N LYS A 306 -0.95 12.11 -15.94
CA LYS A 306 -0.23 13.39 -15.86
C LYS A 306 -0.92 14.52 -16.64
N ASN A 307 -1.52 14.20 -17.79
CA ASN A 307 -2.19 15.19 -18.64
C ASN A 307 -3.63 15.51 -18.22
N ASN A 308 -4.30 14.62 -17.46
CA ASN A 308 -5.75 14.69 -17.23
C ASN A 308 -6.16 14.78 -15.76
N ALA A 309 -5.32 14.33 -14.84
CA ALA A 309 -5.60 14.36 -13.40
C ALA A 309 -5.51 15.79 -12.87
N ARG A 310 -6.53 16.21 -12.12
CA ARG A 310 -6.65 17.58 -11.60
C ARG A 310 -6.03 17.77 -10.22
N LEU A 311 -5.94 16.70 -9.44
CA LEU A 311 -5.31 16.70 -8.13
C LEU A 311 -4.11 15.78 -8.19
N THR A 312 -2.95 16.35 -7.89
CA THR A 312 -1.67 15.63 -7.95
C THR A 312 -0.89 15.89 -6.66
N VAL A 313 0.00 14.96 -6.31
CA VAL A 313 0.97 15.11 -5.22
C VAL A 313 2.30 14.58 -5.72
N ASN A 314 3.37 15.33 -5.51
CA ASN A 314 4.74 14.90 -5.81
C ASN A 314 4.92 14.36 -7.24
N ILE A 315 4.56 15.17 -8.23
CA ILE A 315 4.75 14.88 -9.66
C ILE A 315 5.61 15.99 -10.26
N ASP A 316 6.64 15.63 -11.02
CA ASP A 316 7.58 16.61 -11.55
C ASP A 316 6.90 17.56 -12.52
N ASN A 317 7.33 18.82 -12.45
CA ASN A 317 6.79 19.95 -13.21
C ASN A 317 5.32 20.28 -12.92
N ILE A 318 4.75 19.81 -11.80
CA ILE A 318 3.41 20.21 -11.33
C ILE A 318 3.51 20.78 -9.91
N THR A 319 3.47 22.11 -9.79
CA THR A 319 3.42 22.77 -8.48
C THR A 319 2.01 22.77 -7.92
N ASN A 320 1.84 22.27 -6.70
CA ASN A 320 0.57 22.31 -5.97
C ASN A 320 0.82 22.44 -4.46
N GLN A 321 -0.26 22.56 -3.69
CA GLN A 321 -0.23 22.73 -2.23
C GLN A 321 -0.29 21.40 -1.45
N ASN A 322 -0.40 20.28 -2.14
CA ASN A 322 -0.44 18.95 -1.54
C ASN A 322 0.98 18.52 -1.16
N VAL A 323 1.08 17.72 -0.10
CA VAL A 323 2.38 17.40 0.51
C VAL A 323 2.60 15.90 0.47
N ALA A 324 3.75 15.48 -0.07
CA ALA A 324 4.31 14.15 0.15
C ALA A 324 5.46 14.25 1.15
N GLN A 325 5.58 13.27 2.05
CA GLN A 325 6.69 13.20 2.99
C GLN A 325 6.95 11.76 3.45
N MET A 326 8.21 11.44 3.70
CA MET A 326 8.58 10.23 4.41
C MET A 326 8.12 10.31 5.88
N THR A 327 7.60 9.21 6.41
CA THR A 327 7.15 9.09 7.79
C THR A 327 7.44 7.70 8.31
N ASN A 328 7.56 7.57 9.63
CA ASN A 328 7.68 6.29 10.31
C ASN A 328 6.46 6.00 11.22
N ARG A 329 5.39 6.77 11.06
CA ARG A 329 4.17 6.63 11.84
C ARG A 329 3.48 5.30 11.54
N GLY A 330 3.00 4.64 12.59
CA GLY A 330 2.28 3.38 12.48
C GLY A 330 2.92 2.25 13.29
N LEU A 331 2.25 1.10 13.24
CA LEU A 331 2.74 -0.11 13.90
C LEU A 331 4.14 -0.47 13.36
N GLY A 332 5.09 -0.73 14.27
CA GLY A 332 6.46 -1.12 13.89
C GLY A 332 7.42 0.02 13.57
N GLY A 333 6.94 1.27 13.48
CA GLY A 333 7.81 2.44 13.32
C GLY A 333 8.61 2.44 12.01
N LYS A 334 8.10 1.79 10.97
CA LYS A 334 8.81 1.52 9.71
C LYS A 334 8.67 2.68 8.73
N PRO A 335 9.68 2.97 7.89
CA PRO A 335 9.60 4.04 6.91
C PRO A 335 8.49 3.75 5.89
N LYS A 336 7.74 4.80 5.56
CA LYS A 336 6.59 4.85 4.66
C LYS A 336 6.55 6.22 4.01
N GLU A 337 5.80 6.35 2.92
CA GLU A 337 5.47 7.66 2.36
C GLU A 337 4.02 8.02 2.69
N GLN A 338 3.79 9.30 3.04
CA GLN A 338 2.50 9.86 3.36
C GLN A 338 2.14 10.98 2.37
N PHE A 339 0.89 11.01 1.91
CA PHE A 339 0.34 12.04 1.06
C PHE A 339 -0.80 12.79 1.75
N TYR A 340 -0.69 14.11 1.86
CA TYR A 340 -1.75 15.00 2.31
C TYR A 340 -2.34 15.73 1.09
N ILE A 341 -3.56 15.36 0.72
CA ILE A 341 -4.29 15.89 -0.43
C ILE A 341 -5.34 16.88 0.06
N THR A 342 -5.41 18.04 -0.56
CA THR A 342 -6.36 19.11 -0.27
C THR A 342 -7.12 19.53 -1.52
N GLY A 343 -8.13 20.40 -1.37
CA GLY A 343 -8.95 20.86 -2.50
C GLY A 343 -9.95 19.80 -2.98
N LEU A 344 -10.29 18.84 -2.10
CA LEU A 344 -11.34 17.86 -2.36
C LEU A 344 -12.71 18.50 -2.10
N ASN A 345 -13.73 17.99 -2.80
CA ASN A 345 -15.12 18.37 -2.56
C ASN A 345 -15.67 17.54 -1.41
N ALA A 346 -16.53 18.13 -0.58
CA ALA A 346 -17.26 17.41 0.46
C ALA A 346 -18.22 16.36 -0.14
N THR A 347 -18.57 15.35 0.64
CA THR A 347 -19.56 14.31 0.25
C THR A 347 -19.24 13.67 -1.10
N SER A 348 -17.96 13.45 -1.39
CA SER A 348 -17.51 13.03 -2.71
C SER A 348 -16.61 11.81 -2.62
N LYS A 349 -16.72 10.94 -3.62
CA LYS A 349 -15.85 9.78 -3.78
C LYS A 349 -14.75 10.09 -4.78
N TYR A 350 -13.56 9.55 -4.50
CA TYR A 350 -12.37 9.74 -5.29
C TYR A 350 -11.72 8.40 -5.61
N TRP A 351 -11.05 8.34 -6.75
CA TRP A 351 -10.01 7.35 -7.01
C TRP A 351 -8.65 7.99 -6.74
N GLY A 352 -7.78 7.29 -6.01
CA GLY A 352 -6.37 7.62 -5.85
C GLY A 352 -5.50 6.57 -6.55
N MET A 353 -4.58 7.00 -7.42
CA MET A 353 -3.57 6.13 -8.01
C MET A 353 -2.20 6.52 -7.48
N LEU A 354 -1.47 5.58 -6.89
CA LEU A 354 -0.05 5.77 -6.63
C LEU A 354 0.68 5.69 -7.96
N VAL A 355 1.70 6.51 -8.12
CA VAL A 355 2.57 6.48 -9.29
C VAL A 355 4.02 6.64 -8.88
N MET A 356 4.92 6.23 -9.76
CA MET A 356 6.34 6.50 -9.68
C MET A 356 6.75 7.09 -11.02
N GLU A 357 7.39 8.26 -10.99
CA GLU A 357 7.94 8.88 -12.20
C GLU A 357 9.28 8.22 -12.53
N GLY A 358 9.41 7.75 -13.79
CA GLY A 358 10.56 6.94 -14.20
C GLY A 358 10.80 5.76 -13.26
N ASN A 359 12.06 5.60 -12.83
CA ASN A 359 12.46 4.57 -11.86
C ASN A 359 12.71 5.15 -10.45
N SER A 360 12.06 6.27 -10.12
CA SER A 360 12.27 7.10 -8.91
C SER A 360 13.61 7.86 -8.84
N THR A 361 14.63 7.47 -9.60
CA THR A 361 15.95 8.15 -9.58
C THR A 361 16.19 8.98 -10.83
N ASP A 362 15.65 8.55 -11.97
CA ASP A 362 15.70 9.25 -13.24
C ASP A 362 14.50 8.89 -14.10
N SER A 363 14.23 9.67 -15.15
CA SER A 363 13.09 9.45 -16.05
C SER A 363 13.41 9.84 -17.50
N GLY A 364 12.59 9.35 -18.44
CA GLY A 364 12.73 9.67 -19.86
C GLY A 364 13.60 8.70 -20.67
N ALA A 365 14.01 9.14 -21.85
CA ALA A 365 14.73 8.33 -22.83
C ALA A 365 16.10 7.88 -22.32
N GLY A 366 16.46 6.63 -22.58
CA GLY A 366 17.70 6.00 -22.16
C GLY A 366 17.69 5.45 -20.73
N VAL A 367 16.64 5.71 -19.95
CA VAL A 367 16.50 5.23 -18.57
C VAL A 367 15.69 3.94 -18.55
N VAL A 368 16.23 2.90 -17.91
CA VAL A 368 15.49 1.65 -17.66
C VAL A 368 14.31 1.95 -16.73
N GLY A 369 13.08 1.67 -17.18
CA GLY A 369 11.84 2.06 -16.49
C GLY A 369 11.52 3.55 -16.58
N GLY A 370 12.12 4.28 -17.52
CA GLY A 370 12.02 5.75 -17.62
C GLY A 370 10.61 6.30 -17.89
N GLY A 371 9.63 5.46 -18.25
CA GLY A 371 8.25 5.83 -18.53
C GLY A 371 7.33 5.89 -17.31
N GLY A 372 7.81 5.44 -16.16
CA GLY A 372 7.07 5.45 -14.89
C GLY A 372 6.12 4.27 -14.71
N THR A 373 5.68 4.09 -13.47
CA THR A 373 4.80 3.00 -13.03
C THR A 373 3.53 3.54 -12.39
N VAL A 374 2.39 2.92 -12.68
CA VAL A 374 1.09 3.23 -12.07
C VAL A 374 0.59 2.03 -11.29
N TRP A 375 0.13 2.25 -10.06
CA TRP A 375 -0.57 1.21 -9.28
C TRP A 375 -2.08 1.34 -9.48
N ALA A 376 -2.77 0.21 -9.39
CA ALA A 376 -4.22 0.16 -9.43
C ALA A 376 -4.88 1.17 -8.47
N ALA A 377 -5.97 1.79 -8.95
CA ALA A 377 -6.69 2.80 -8.21
C ALA A 377 -7.30 2.24 -6.91
N MET A 378 -7.19 3.04 -5.84
CA MET A 378 -7.88 2.83 -4.58
C MET A 378 -9.02 3.84 -4.42
N GLU A 379 -10.08 3.45 -3.72
CA GLU A 379 -11.23 4.32 -3.48
C GLU A 379 -11.16 4.95 -2.08
N PHE A 380 -11.51 6.23 -2.00
CA PHE A 380 -11.70 6.92 -0.73
C PHE A 380 -12.81 7.98 -0.85
N GLU A 381 -13.33 8.42 0.29
CA GLU A 381 -14.43 9.39 0.34
C GLU A 381 -14.16 10.49 1.35
N THR A 382 -14.64 11.69 1.03
CA THR A 382 -14.63 12.85 1.93
C THR A 382 -15.87 12.86 2.81
N LYS A 383 -15.71 13.42 4.01
CA LYS A 383 -16.80 13.60 4.96
C LYS A 383 -17.83 14.62 4.46
N THR A 384 -19.04 14.51 4.99
CA THR A 384 -20.16 15.42 4.71
C THR A 384 -20.13 16.62 5.63
N ASP A 385 -19.95 16.37 6.93
CA ASP A 385 -20.07 17.38 7.96
C ASP A 385 -18.77 18.20 8.08
N ASN A 386 -18.91 19.48 8.44
CA ASN A 386 -17.78 20.39 8.64
C ASN A 386 -17.26 20.43 10.09
N ASN A 387 -17.77 19.57 10.96
CA ASN A 387 -17.36 19.45 12.36
C ASN A 387 -16.25 18.41 12.61
N CYS A 388 -15.71 17.81 11.56
CA CYS A 388 -14.54 16.94 11.63
C CYS A 388 -13.39 17.56 10.82
N ARG A 389 -12.18 17.59 11.37
CA ARG A 389 -10.99 18.16 10.71
C ARG A 389 -9.83 17.17 10.72
N LEU A 390 -9.24 16.90 9.56
CA LEU A 390 -8.11 16.00 9.43
C LEU A 390 -6.87 16.61 10.08
N MET A 391 -6.23 15.86 10.96
CA MET A 391 -5.10 16.32 11.76
C MET A 391 -4.01 15.25 11.80
N TYR A 392 -2.76 15.68 11.60
CA TYR A 392 -1.57 14.82 11.57
C TYR A 392 -0.32 15.61 11.97
N ASN A 393 0.80 14.90 12.18
CA ASN A 393 2.11 15.47 12.52
C ASN A 393 2.15 16.23 13.86
N LEU A 394 1.47 15.69 14.87
CA LEU A 394 1.48 16.23 16.23
C LEU A 394 2.83 15.97 16.90
N SER A 395 3.26 16.90 17.76
CA SER A 395 4.55 16.83 18.42
C SER A 395 4.59 15.76 19.51
N PHE A 396 3.55 15.70 20.34
CA PHE A 396 3.45 14.74 21.42
C PHE A 396 2.71 13.48 20.97
N CYS A 397 1.46 13.60 20.51
CA CYS A 397 0.66 12.51 19.97
C CYS A 397 0.97 12.23 18.48
N SER A 398 2.24 11.96 18.17
CA SER A 398 2.79 11.78 16.81
C SER A 398 2.07 10.75 15.94
N GLU A 399 1.40 9.79 16.56
CA GLU A 399 0.66 8.73 15.87
C GLU A 399 -0.78 9.11 15.47
N VAL A 400 -1.25 10.30 15.84
CA VAL A 400 -2.55 10.82 15.41
C VAL A 400 -2.46 11.27 13.95
N ALA A 401 -3.38 10.77 13.14
CA ALA A 401 -3.41 10.97 11.69
C ALA A 401 -4.83 10.76 11.14
N TYR A 402 -5.82 11.33 11.81
CA TYR A 402 -7.24 11.11 11.52
C TYR A 402 -8.06 12.37 11.73
N ALA A 403 -9.31 12.35 11.28
CA ALA A 403 -10.22 13.48 11.49
C ALA A 403 -10.64 13.56 12.96
N VAL A 404 -10.60 14.76 13.55
CA VAL A 404 -10.95 15.03 14.95
C VAL A 404 -12.08 16.05 15.02
N PRO A 405 -12.86 16.08 16.12
CA PRO A 405 -13.90 17.09 16.27
C PRO A 405 -13.33 18.50 16.18
N SER A 406 -13.98 19.36 15.41
CA SER A 406 -13.58 20.73 15.16
C SER A 406 -14.82 21.60 14.98
N ASN A 407 -14.63 22.91 15.11
CA ASN A 407 -15.62 23.90 14.77
C ASN A 407 -14.99 24.93 13.82
N PRO A 408 -15.44 25.00 12.55
CA PRO A 408 -14.87 25.89 11.55
C PRO A 408 -15.08 27.38 11.87
N ASN A 409 -16.05 27.73 12.72
CA ASN A 409 -16.27 29.11 13.18
C ASN A 409 -15.23 29.54 14.24
N LYS A 410 -14.54 28.59 14.88
CA LYS A 410 -13.46 28.84 15.84
C LYS A 410 -12.08 28.57 15.27
N PHE A 411 -11.97 27.51 14.47
CA PHE A 411 -10.74 27.06 13.83
C PHE A 411 -11.00 27.02 12.33
N SER A 412 -10.70 28.12 11.62
CA SER A 412 -10.96 28.20 10.18
C SER A 412 -10.27 27.05 9.43
N PRO A 413 -10.90 26.51 8.37
CA PRO A 413 -10.29 25.47 7.54
C PRO A 413 -8.95 25.87 6.90
N GLU A 414 -8.65 27.15 6.76
CA GLU A 414 -7.45 27.66 6.11
C GLU A 414 -6.29 27.84 7.10
N THR A 415 -6.56 28.43 8.26
CA THR A 415 -5.50 28.85 9.20
C THR A 415 -5.64 28.30 10.61
N GLY A 416 -6.77 27.69 10.97
CA GLY A 416 -7.07 27.27 12.35
C GLY A 416 -6.54 25.89 12.73
N LEU A 417 -6.01 25.10 11.78
CA LEU A 417 -5.51 23.75 12.06
C LEU A 417 -4.34 23.72 13.07
N PRO A 418 -3.33 24.61 12.99
CA PRO A 418 -2.25 24.65 13.99
C PRO A 418 -2.74 24.90 15.41
N ASP A 419 -3.71 25.81 15.60
CA ASP A 419 -4.27 26.13 16.91
C ASP A 419 -5.10 24.96 17.48
N LEU A 420 -5.89 24.30 16.63
CA LEU A 420 -6.64 23.09 17.02
C LEU A 420 -5.68 21.95 17.43
N ALA A 421 -4.61 21.75 16.64
CA ALA A 421 -3.60 20.75 16.94
C ALA A 421 -2.87 21.05 18.25
N ALA A 422 -2.46 22.30 18.47
CA ALA A 422 -1.82 22.72 19.70
C ALA A 422 -2.76 22.52 20.92
N LEU A 423 -4.05 22.82 20.79
CA LEU A 423 -5.03 22.64 21.86
C LEU A 423 -5.14 21.17 22.29
N TYR A 424 -5.30 20.25 21.34
CA TYR A 424 -5.39 18.81 21.63
C TYR A 424 -4.05 18.24 22.14
N ASP A 425 -2.95 18.55 21.47
CA ASP A 425 -1.63 17.95 21.72
C ASP A 425 -1.03 18.43 23.05
N SER A 426 -1.16 19.72 23.36
CA SER A 426 -0.66 20.28 24.63
C SER A 426 -1.46 19.77 25.84
N TYR A 427 -2.78 19.59 25.69
CA TYR A 427 -3.61 19.02 26.74
C TYR A 427 -3.20 17.55 27.00
N ALA A 428 -3.00 16.75 25.95
CA ALA A 428 -2.51 15.38 26.10
C ALA A 428 -1.12 15.35 26.75
N ALA A 429 -0.20 16.21 26.32
CA ALA A 429 1.15 16.31 26.90
C ALA A 429 1.11 16.70 28.39
N GLN A 430 0.25 17.64 28.77
CA GLN A 430 0.06 18.03 30.17
C GLN A 430 -0.46 16.88 31.02
N MET A 431 -1.48 16.14 30.54
CA MET A 431 -2.01 14.99 31.26
C MET A 431 -0.98 13.86 31.40
N TYR A 432 -0.16 13.67 30.36
CA TYR A 432 0.96 12.73 30.41
C TYR A 432 2.00 13.11 31.45
N GLN A 433 2.27 14.40 31.64
CA GLN A 433 3.24 14.86 32.63
C GLN A 433 2.86 14.44 34.06
N TYR A 434 1.57 14.50 34.42
CA TYR A 434 1.11 14.03 35.73
C TYR A 434 1.31 12.53 35.91
N PHE A 435 1.05 11.74 34.87
CA PHE A 435 1.35 10.32 34.87
C PHE A 435 2.86 10.06 34.99
N ASN A 436 3.69 10.80 34.26
CA ASN A 436 5.14 10.67 34.30
C ASN A 436 5.69 10.87 35.73
N TYR A 437 5.16 11.85 36.49
CA TYR A 437 5.51 12.00 37.91
C TYR A 437 5.13 10.79 38.76
N SER A 438 4.01 10.13 38.45
CA SER A 438 3.58 8.91 39.13
C SER A 438 4.47 7.72 38.78
N LEU A 439 4.84 7.59 37.50
CA LEU A 439 5.73 6.54 37.02
C LEU A 439 7.15 6.68 37.61
N GLN A 440 7.63 7.91 37.84
CA GLN A 440 8.92 8.16 38.50
C GLN A 440 8.98 7.67 39.95
N GLN A 441 7.83 7.48 40.61
CA GLN A 441 7.78 6.86 41.94
C GLN A 441 7.92 5.33 41.89
N ILE A 442 7.83 4.73 40.70
CA ILE A 442 8.04 3.31 40.49
C ILE A 442 9.54 3.06 40.30
N PRO A 443 10.15 2.11 41.03
CA PRO A 443 11.56 1.76 40.86
C PRO A 443 11.78 0.99 39.54
N CYS A 444 11.87 1.74 38.44
CA CYS A 444 11.99 1.22 37.08
C CYS A 444 13.37 0.60 36.79
N ASN A 445 14.43 1.16 37.38
CA ASN A 445 15.80 0.66 37.25
C ASN A 445 16.21 -0.05 38.54
N THR A 446 15.79 -1.31 38.67
CA THR A 446 16.01 -2.12 39.86
C THR A 446 16.42 -3.55 39.49
N THR A 447 16.89 -4.32 40.48
CA THR A 447 17.28 -5.74 40.32
C THR A 447 16.11 -6.58 39.79
N SER A 448 16.38 -7.66 39.07
CA SER A 448 15.35 -8.55 38.49
C SER A 448 14.34 -9.08 39.51
N SER A 449 14.73 -9.25 40.77
CA SER A 449 13.86 -9.68 41.87
C SER A 449 12.90 -8.60 42.40
N ALA A 450 13.11 -7.34 42.04
CA ALA A 450 12.32 -6.19 42.51
C ALA A 450 11.56 -5.47 41.39
N GLN A 451 11.67 -5.96 40.15
CA GLN A 451 10.90 -5.46 39.01
C GLN A 451 9.42 -5.83 39.16
N TYR A 452 8.53 -4.93 38.75
CA TYR A 452 7.09 -5.18 38.82
C TYR A 452 6.61 -6.23 37.79
N SER A 453 7.42 -6.52 36.77
CA SER A 453 7.14 -7.49 35.72
C SER A 453 8.45 -8.03 35.14
N LEU A 454 8.44 -9.30 34.75
CA LEU A 454 9.55 -9.94 34.01
C LEU A 454 9.43 -9.78 32.49
N ALA A 455 8.27 -9.32 32.01
CA ALA A 455 7.96 -9.20 30.58
C ALA A 455 7.79 -7.76 30.10
N ARG A 456 7.64 -6.81 31.04
CA ARG A 456 7.36 -5.40 30.76
C ARG A 456 8.21 -4.51 31.65
N ASN A 457 8.58 -3.36 31.13
CA ASN A 457 9.31 -2.33 31.88
C ASN A 457 8.59 -0.98 31.82
N CYS A 458 9.15 0.01 32.53
CA CYS A 458 8.53 1.33 32.59
C CYS A 458 8.43 2.03 31.23
N ASP A 459 9.30 1.74 30.27
CA ASP A 459 9.18 2.29 28.91
C ASP A 459 7.96 1.70 28.18
N ASP A 460 7.67 0.42 28.39
CA ASP A 460 6.44 -0.21 27.90
C ASP A 460 5.20 0.43 28.52
N CYS A 461 5.19 0.62 29.85
CA CYS A 461 4.11 1.31 30.55
C CYS A 461 3.94 2.75 30.06
N ALA A 462 5.04 3.49 29.92
CA ALA A 462 5.07 4.86 29.43
C ALA A 462 4.52 4.98 28.00
N ARG A 463 4.88 4.03 27.13
CA ARG A 463 4.38 3.96 25.74
C ARG A 463 2.90 3.58 25.70
N ALA A 464 2.47 2.55 26.44
CA ALA A 464 1.07 2.12 26.49
C ALA A 464 0.16 3.22 27.04
N TYR A 465 0.58 3.92 28.10
CA TYR A 465 -0.17 5.06 28.64
C TYR A 465 -0.24 6.21 27.64
N LYS A 466 0.85 6.56 26.96
CA LYS A 466 0.85 7.59 25.93
C LYS A 466 -0.12 7.25 24.80
N GLN A 467 -0.09 6.01 24.30
CA GLN A 467 -0.97 5.56 23.23
C GLN A 467 -2.45 5.61 23.63
N TRP A 468 -2.76 5.06 24.81
CA TRP A 468 -4.11 5.13 25.38
C TRP A 468 -4.56 6.58 25.57
N LEU A 469 -3.73 7.43 26.18
CA LEU A 469 -4.04 8.83 26.48
C LEU A 469 -4.34 9.62 25.21
N CYS A 470 -3.51 9.50 24.17
CA CYS A 470 -3.74 10.18 22.90
C CYS A 470 -5.05 9.72 22.25
N ALA A 471 -5.34 8.41 22.25
CA ALA A 471 -6.58 7.88 21.67
C ALA A 471 -7.85 8.32 22.42
N VAL A 472 -7.81 8.43 23.76
CA VAL A 472 -8.96 8.89 24.56
C VAL A 472 -9.06 10.42 24.65
N THR A 473 -7.98 11.15 24.43
CA THR A 473 -7.99 12.62 24.49
C THR A 473 -8.40 13.22 23.16
N ILE A 474 -7.99 12.59 22.06
CA ILE A 474 -8.14 13.06 20.69
C ILE A 474 -9.03 12.06 19.95
N PRO A 475 -10.36 12.16 20.09
CA PRO A 475 -11.28 11.18 19.50
C PRO A 475 -11.29 11.28 17.97
N ARG A 476 -11.45 10.14 17.32
CA ARG A 476 -11.62 10.07 15.87
C ARG A 476 -13.07 10.38 15.50
N CYS A 477 -13.25 11.40 14.67
CA CYS A 477 -14.52 12.00 14.29
C CYS A 477 -15.06 11.38 13.00
N ALA A 478 -16.36 11.19 12.95
CA ALA A 478 -17.12 10.71 11.80
C ALA A 478 -18.41 11.54 11.66
N ASP A 479 -18.95 11.55 10.43
CA ASP A 479 -20.20 12.22 10.11
C ASP A 479 -21.33 11.75 11.03
N PHE A 480 -22.13 12.69 11.51
CA PHE A 480 -23.26 12.40 12.36
C PHE A 480 -24.32 11.58 11.63
N SER A 481 -24.46 11.79 10.31
CA SER A 481 -25.39 11.08 9.44
C SER A 481 -25.04 9.59 9.24
N SER A 482 -23.79 9.17 9.52
CA SER A 482 -23.32 7.80 9.26
C SER A 482 -24.08 6.75 10.09
N SER A 483 -24.67 5.74 9.46
CA SER A 483 -25.43 4.69 10.14
C SER A 483 -24.58 3.52 10.67
N ALA A 484 -23.24 3.62 10.60
CA ALA A 484 -22.34 2.55 11.02
C ALA A 484 -22.52 2.21 12.51
N SER A 485 -22.71 0.93 12.82
CA SER A 485 -23.10 0.44 14.15
C SER A 485 -22.01 0.57 15.22
N PHE A 486 -20.75 0.73 14.82
CA PHE A 486 -19.60 0.90 15.72
C PHE A 486 -19.35 2.36 16.12
N LEU A 487 -20.10 3.32 15.55
CA LEU A 487 -19.98 4.74 15.86
C LEU A 487 -20.81 5.11 17.09
N LYS A 488 -20.23 5.90 17.97
CA LYS A 488 -20.91 6.43 19.16
C LYS A 488 -21.31 7.88 18.95
N PRO A 489 -22.61 8.25 18.99
CA PRO A 489 -22.99 9.66 18.97
C PRO A 489 -22.50 10.36 20.25
N ARG A 490 -21.99 11.59 20.09
CA ARG A 490 -21.49 12.44 21.18
C ARG A 490 -22.08 13.83 21.08
N ASN A 491 -22.07 14.53 22.22
CA ASN A 491 -22.42 15.95 22.31
C ASN A 491 -23.82 16.29 21.76
N LEU A 492 -24.78 15.37 21.92
CA LEU A 492 -26.12 15.47 21.31
C LEU A 492 -26.96 16.67 21.77
N GLY A 493 -26.72 17.19 22.97
CA GLY A 493 -27.46 18.30 23.54
C GLY A 493 -26.98 19.69 23.10
N GLN A 494 -25.87 19.75 22.36
CA GLN A 494 -25.40 20.99 21.76
C GLN A 494 -26.01 21.21 20.38
N PRO A 495 -26.18 22.48 19.93
CA PRO A 495 -26.58 22.74 18.57
C PRO A 495 -25.49 22.32 17.59
N PHE A 496 -25.91 21.93 16.38
CA PHE A 496 -25.01 21.81 15.23
C PHE A 496 -24.40 23.16 14.87
N ILE A 497 -23.33 23.16 14.07
CA ILE A 497 -22.65 24.39 13.62
C ILE A 497 -23.60 25.34 12.85
N ASN A 498 -24.60 24.78 12.16
CA ASN A 498 -25.62 25.55 11.45
C ASN A 498 -26.74 26.11 12.38
N GLY A 499 -26.66 25.85 13.69
CA GLY A 499 -27.61 26.30 14.70
C GLY A 499 -28.83 25.41 14.90
N SER A 500 -29.03 24.35 14.10
CA SER A 500 -30.10 23.38 14.35
C SER A 500 -29.80 22.56 15.62
N SER A 501 -30.83 22.03 16.26
CA SER A 501 -30.67 21.21 17.47
C SER A 501 -31.45 19.91 17.34
N ILE A 502 -30.89 18.83 17.90
CA ILE A 502 -31.57 17.54 18.02
C ILE A 502 -32.69 17.61 19.06
N SER A 503 -32.52 18.45 20.09
CA SER A 503 -33.47 18.54 21.22
C SER A 503 -34.86 19.02 20.84
N SER A 504 -35.01 19.72 19.71
CA SER A 504 -36.32 20.20 19.23
C SER A 504 -37.14 19.12 18.53
N ASP A 505 -36.50 18.16 17.88
CA ASP A 505 -37.16 16.99 17.26
C ASP A 505 -36.18 15.82 17.14
N PRO A 506 -35.99 15.01 18.20
CA PRO A 506 -35.04 13.90 18.19
C PRO A 506 -35.37 12.82 17.13
N SER A 507 -36.65 12.71 16.76
CA SER A 507 -37.14 11.69 15.82
C SER A 507 -36.63 11.94 14.40
N GLN A 508 -36.50 13.21 14.00
CA GLN A 508 -35.94 13.61 12.71
C GLN A 508 -34.48 13.15 12.54
N PHE A 509 -33.73 13.02 13.64
CA PHE A 509 -32.32 12.65 13.65
C PHE A 509 -32.09 11.17 13.97
N ASN A 510 -33.14 10.35 14.04
CA ASN A 510 -33.08 8.95 14.50
C ASN A 510 -32.44 8.80 15.90
N VAL A 511 -32.59 9.80 16.77
CA VAL A 511 -32.06 9.82 18.14
C VAL A 511 -33.18 9.48 19.12
N LYS A 512 -32.90 8.55 20.04
CA LYS A 512 -33.82 8.21 21.14
C LYS A 512 -33.68 9.24 22.26
N GLN A 513 -34.78 9.61 22.92
CA GLN A 513 -34.73 10.53 24.07
C GLN A 513 -33.74 10.09 25.16
N ALA A 514 -33.67 8.78 25.44
CA ALA A 514 -32.71 8.22 26.40
C ALA A 514 -31.23 8.53 26.05
N SER A 515 -30.91 8.78 24.78
CA SER A 515 -29.57 9.21 24.36
C SER A 515 -29.28 10.69 24.68
N LEU A 516 -30.31 11.54 24.81
CA LEU A 516 -30.14 12.90 25.31
C LEU A 516 -29.95 12.92 26.83
N ASP A 517 -30.53 11.97 27.53
CA ASP A 517 -30.44 11.88 29.00
C ASP A 517 -29.12 11.23 29.46
N ALA A 518 -28.50 10.39 28.61
CA ALA A 518 -27.28 9.66 28.95
C ALA A 518 -26.02 10.51 28.74
N VAL A 519 -25.18 10.64 29.78
CA VAL A 519 -23.89 11.36 29.74
C VAL A 519 -23.01 10.85 28.60
N ALA A 520 -22.94 9.53 28.40
CA ALA A 520 -22.11 8.92 27.38
C ALA A 520 -22.48 9.31 25.93
N THR A 521 -23.64 9.92 25.69
CA THR A 521 -24.05 10.38 24.36
C THR A 521 -24.32 11.89 24.33
N ASN A 522 -24.66 12.48 25.47
CA ASN A 522 -24.93 13.91 25.57
C ASN A 522 -23.66 14.77 25.80
N SER A 523 -22.54 14.18 26.23
CA SER A 523 -21.25 14.85 26.31
C SER A 523 -20.23 14.21 25.37
N SER A 524 -19.17 14.94 25.05
CA SER A 524 -17.96 14.34 24.48
C SER A 524 -17.18 13.59 25.56
N ARG A 525 -16.20 12.80 25.15
CA ARG A 525 -15.31 12.07 26.07
C ARG A 525 -14.47 13.00 26.94
N ASN A 526 -14.11 14.16 26.42
CA ASN A 526 -13.31 15.16 27.11
C ASN A 526 -14.08 16.49 27.18
N PRO A 527 -14.26 17.09 28.38
CA PRO A 527 -14.92 18.38 28.54
C PRO A 527 -14.34 19.53 27.71
N LEU A 528 -13.05 19.49 27.37
CA LEU A 528 -12.41 20.48 26.48
C LEU A 528 -13.08 20.52 25.09
N ILE A 529 -13.60 19.39 24.62
CA ILE A 529 -14.28 19.32 23.32
C ILE A 529 -15.61 20.07 23.38
N ASP A 530 -16.37 19.89 24.45
CA ASP A 530 -17.69 20.52 24.62
C ASP A 530 -17.57 22.02 24.93
N THR A 531 -16.52 22.43 25.64
CA THR A 531 -16.36 23.81 26.14
C THR A 531 -15.52 24.69 25.22
N SER A 532 -14.35 24.22 24.78
CA SER A 532 -13.41 25.01 23.98
C SER A 532 -13.66 24.85 22.48
N ILE A 533 -13.82 23.61 22.01
CA ILE A 533 -13.94 23.33 20.57
C ILE A 533 -15.37 23.54 20.07
N GLN A 534 -16.37 23.05 20.81
CA GLN A 534 -17.79 23.15 20.48
C GLN A 534 -18.13 22.66 19.06
N PRO A 535 -17.86 21.38 18.71
CA PRO A 535 -18.12 20.84 17.37
C PRO A 535 -19.61 20.59 17.08
N GLY A 536 -20.50 20.78 18.05
CA GLY A 536 -21.88 20.29 17.98
C GLY A 536 -21.96 18.75 18.05
N PRO A 537 -23.10 18.15 17.69
CA PRO A 537 -23.24 16.69 17.66
C PRO A 537 -22.38 16.05 16.55
N TYR A 538 -21.65 14.98 16.90
CA TYR A 538 -20.82 14.21 15.96
C TYR A 538 -20.84 12.72 16.32
N LYS A 539 -20.24 11.88 15.49
CA LYS A 539 -20.01 10.47 15.81
C LYS A 539 -18.53 10.19 16.08
N GLU A 540 -18.25 9.47 17.15
CA GLU A 540 -16.92 9.03 17.52
C GLU A 540 -16.70 7.58 17.08
N VAL A 541 -15.58 7.32 16.40
CA VAL A 541 -15.01 5.98 16.31
C VAL A 541 -14.31 5.70 17.64
N LEU A 542 -14.93 4.90 18.50
CA LEU A 542 -14.44 4.66 19.87
C LEU A 542 -13.03 4.06 19.86
N PRO A 543 -12.13 4.44 20.80
CA PRO A 543 -10.84 3.76 20.99
C PRO A 543 -11.00 2.26 21.13
N CYS A 544 -10.09 1.48 20.58
CA CYS A 544 -10.15 0.03 20.70
C CYS A 544 -9.98 -0.43 22.17
N GLU A 545 -10.74 -1.45 22.59
CA GLU A 545 -10.69 -1.96 23.98
C GLU A 545 -9.32 -2.52 24.36
N ASP A 546 -8.55 -2.99 23.37
CA ASP A 546 -7.18 -3.48 23.54
C ASP A 546 -6.21 -2.42 24.05
N LEU A 547 -6.40 -1.13 23.72
CA LEU A 547 -5.56 -0.04 24.25
C LEU A 547 -5.68 0.07 25.77
N CYS A 548 -6.88 -0.15 26.31
CA CYS A 548 -7.08 -0.18 27.76
C CYS A 548 -6.40 -1.41 28.38
N TYR A 549 -6.61 -2.59 27.79
CA TYR A 549 -6.04 -3.82 28.32
C TYR A 549 -4.51 -3.83 28.23
N ASP A 550 -3.92 -3.29 27.16
CA ASP A 550 -2.46 -3.16 27.01
C ASP A 550 -1.87 -2.19 28.04
N LEU A 551 -2.57 -1.09 28.36
CA LEU A 551 -2.20 -0.21 29.47
C LEU A 551 -2.18 -0.97 30.80
N VAL A 552 -3.26 -1.68 31.13
CA VAL A 552 -3.36 -2.46 32.38
C VAL A 552 -2.28 -3.55 32.45
N GLN A 553 -1.96 -4.19 31.32
CA GLN A 553 -0.94 -5.24 31.25
C GLN A 553 0.49 -4.70 31.34
N SER A 554 0.73 -3.50 30.80
CA SER A 554 2.08 -2.95 30.68
C SER A 554 2.53 -2.19 31.94
N CYS A 555 1.59 -1.71 32.75
CA CYS A 555 1.87 -0.88 33.92
C CYS A 555 1.81 -1.63 35.26
N PRO A 556 2.53 -1.16 36.30
CA PRO A 556 2.44 -1.72 37.65
C PRO A 556 1.03 -1.60 38.23
N ALA A 557 0.56 -2.63 38.91
CA ALA A 557 -0.76 -2.65 39.56
C ALA A 557 -0.92 -1.54 40.63
N SER A 558 0.17 -1.03 41.20
CA SER A 558 0.15 0.08 42.16
C SER A 558 -0.36 1.40 41.57
N LEU A 559 -0.35 1.55 40.23
CA LEU A 559 -0.93 2.70 39.55
C LEU A 559 -2.47 2.61 39.42
N GLY A 560 -3.06 1.45 39.73
CA GLY A 560 -4.52 1.30 39.85
C GLY A 560 -5.30 1.35 38.53
N PHE A 561 -4.65 1.20 37.38
CA PHE A 561 -5.35 1.13 36.11
C PHE A 561 -6.27 -0.09 36.03
N ALA A 562 -7.50 0.13 35.55
CA ALA A 562 -8.48 -0.92 35.32
C ALA A 562 -9.38 -0.55 34.14
N CYS A 563 -9.77 -1.56 33.36
CA CYS A 563 -10.74 -1.39 32.28
C CYS A 563 -12.17 -1.61 32.78
N PRO A 564 -13.17 -0.88 32.24
CA PRO A 564 -14.56 -1.13 32.54
C PRO A 564 -14.97 -2.58 32.22
N LEU A 565 -15.95 -3.10 32.95
CA LEU A 565 -16.49 -4.43 32.68
C LEU A 565 -17.52 -4.37 31.55
N ARG A 566 -17.65 -5.48 30.81
CA ARG A 566 -18.71 -5.64 29.80
C ARG A 566 -20.10 -5.44 30.42
N GLY A 567 -20.95 -4.69 29.74
CA GLY A 567 -22.26 -4.26 30.23
C GLY A 567 -22.21 -3.25 31.39
N LYS A 568 -21.03 -2.74 31.74
CA LYS A 568 -20.79 -1.73 32.78
C LYS A 568 -19.99 -0.55 32.22
N GLY A 569 -20.33 -0.11 31.01
CA GLY A 569 -19.77 1.07 30.37
C GLY A 569 -18.56 0.83 29.46
N LEU A 570 -18.10 -0.42 29.31
CA LEU A 570 -17.05 -0.76 28.34
C LEU A 570 -17.51 -0.41 26.92
N GLU A 571 -18.71 -0.81 26.54
CA GLU A 571 -19.29 -0.63 25.21
C GLU A 571 -19.65 0.84 24.89
N ASP A 572 -19.76 1.68 25.93
CA ASP A 572 -19.95 3.14 25.78
C ASP A 572 -18.62 3.89 25.62
N SER A 573 -17.51 3.24 25.99
CA SER A 573 -16.19 3.86 26.10
C SER A 573 -15.18 3.31 25.11
N TYR A 574 -15.34 2.07 24.66
CA TYR A 574 -14.39 1.38 23.79
C TYR A 574 -15.10 0.58 22.70
N GLY A 575 -14.50 0.56 21.52
CA GLY A 575 -14.90 -0.23 20.38
C GLY A 575 -14.11 -1.53 20.29
N LYS A 576 -14.54 -2.40 19.37
CA LYS A 576 -13.85 -3.67 19.07
C LYS A 576 -13.39 -3.67 17.63
N ARG A 577 -12.24 -4.28 17.38
CA ARG A 577 -11.79 -4.58 16.03
C ARG A 577 -12.73 -5.62 15.43
N VAL A 578 -13.23 -5.39 14.23
CA VAL A 578 -13.98 -6.38 13.47
C VAL A 578 -12.94 -7.24 12.73
N ASN A 579 -12.94 -8.55 12.99
CA ASN A 579 -11.99 -9.47 12.35
C ASN A 579 -12.29 -9.66 10.85
N GLY A 580 -11.25 -9.60 10.03
CA GLY A 580 -11.18 -10.22 8.71
C GLY A 580 -11.83 -9.44 7.57
N SER A 581 -11.01 -9.05 6.59
CA SER A 581 -11.36 -8.74 5.18
C SER A 581 -12.06 -7.43 4.79
N ALA A 582 -12.68 -6.65 5.69
CA ALA A 582 -13.40 -5.44 5.23
C ALA A 582 -12.55 -4.16 5.14
N GLY A 583 -11.35 -4.13 5.72
CA GLY A 583 -10.51 -2.93 5.74
C GLY A 583 -11.10 -1.72 6.49
N VAL A 584 -12.21 -1.91 7.22
CA VAL A 584 -12.93 -0.88 7.98
C VAL A 584 -12.32 -0.69 9.36
N ILE A 585 -12.09 0.57 9.76
CA ILE A 585 -11.67 0.94 11.11
C ILE A 585 -12.90 1.03 12.02
N SER A 586 -13.24 -0.07 12.67
CA SER A 586 -14.39 -0.17 13.59
C SER A 586 -14.12 0.34 15.01
N CYS A 587 -12.85 0.57 15.34
CA CYS A 587 -12.42 1.24 16.57
C CYS A 587 -11.11 1.98 16.30
N SER A 588 -10.88 3.08 17.03
CA SER A 588 -9.72 3.94 16.84
C SER A 588 -8.50 3.36 17.55
N TYR A 589 -7.43 3.18 16.80
CA TYR A 589 -6.10 2.92 17.33
C TYR A 589 -5.10 3.81 16.58
N LEU A 590 -3.99 4.12 17.26
CA LEU A 590 -2.99 5.02 16.72
C LEU A 590 -2.25 4.35 15.55
N GLY A 591 -1.97 5.13 14.50
CA GLY A 591 -1.37 4.60 13.26
C GLY A 591 -2.29 3.73 12.40
N ALA A 592 -3.60 3.69 12.69
CA ALA A 592 -4.58 2.93 11.91
C ALA A 592 -4.78 3.54 10.51
N ALA A 593 -4.73 2.69 9.49
CA ALA A 593 -5.12 3.03 8.14
C ALA A 593 -6.08 1.98 7.59
N TYR A 594 -7.06 2.43 6.79
CA TYR A 594 -8.03 1.55 6.16
C TYR A 594 -7.30 0.61 5.21
N TYR A 595 -7.77 -0.64 5.15
CA TYR A 595 -7.20 -1.70 4.31
C TYR A 595 -5.74 -2.11 4.61
N LEU A 596 -5.06 -1.48 5.59
CA LEU A 596 -3.79 -1.94 6.20
C LEU A 596 -4.00 -2.90 7.39
N SER A 597 -5.27 -3.14 7.77
CA SER A 597 -5.65 -4.00 8.90
C SER A 597 -5.56 -5.50 8.56
N GLY A 598 -4.39 -5.91 8.07
CA GLY A 598 -4.06 -7.25 7.70
C GLY A 598 -2.55 -7.39 7.66
N THR A 599 -1.91 -7.49 8.83
CA THR A 599 -0.73 -8.35 8.89
C THR A 599 -1.15 -9.68 8.29
N THR A 600 -0.51 -10.09 7.20
CA THR A 600 -0.38 -11.48 6.79
C THR A 600 0.25 -12.20 7.97
N ALA A 601 -0.57 -12.54 8.97
CA ALA A 601 -0.27 -13.65 9.83
C ALA A 601 -0.19 -14.82 8.85
N SER A 602 1.04 -15.22 8.53
CA SER A 602 1.34 -16.56 8.09
C SER A 602 0.70 -17.48 9.12
N THR A 603 -0.56 -17.85 8.87
CA THR A 603 -1.24 -18.85 9.65
C THR A 603 -0.40 -20.11 9.46
N PRO A 604 0.20 -20.67 10.53
CA PRO A 604 0.76 -22.00 10.39
C PRO A 604 -0.42 -22.87 9.95
N LEU A 605 -0.28 -23.45 8.75
CA LEU A 605 -1.23 -24.38 8.16
C LEU A 605 -1.81 -25.25 9.27
N GLY A 606 -3.07 -24.97 9.63
CA GLY A 606 -3.81 -25.80 10.56
C GLY A 606 -3.84 -27.22 10.00
N PRO A 607 -3.70 -28.25 10.85
CA PRO A 607 -3.64 -29.62 10.37
C PRO A 607 -4.88 -29.92 9.55
N SER A 608 -4.63 -30.25 8.30
CA SER A 608 -5.60 -30.64 7.30
C SER A 608 -6.63 -31.63 7.86
N VAL A 609 -7.88 -31.50 7.41
CA VAL A 609 -9.06 -32.32 7.76
C VAL A 609 -8.80 -33.84 7.61
N TYR A 610 -7.76 -34.24 6.87
CA TYR A 610 -7.29 -35.62 6.80
C TYR A 610 -6.74 -36.20 8.12
N SER A 611 -6.28 -35.37 9.07
CA SER A 611 -5.77 -35.85 10.37
C SER A 611 -6.88 -36.26 11.34
N VAL A 612 -8.10 -35.71 11.20
CA VAL A 612 -9.25 -36.09 12.06
C VAL A 612 -9.91 -37.38 11.56
N ALA A 613 -9.88 -37.63 10.24
CA ALA A 613 -10.38 -38.88 9.67
C ALA A 613 -9.51 -40.10 10.06
N PHE A 614 -8.19 -39.92 10.18
CA PHE A 614 -7.30 -41.02 10.55
C PHE A 614 -7.44 -41.43 12.03
N LEU A 615 -7.79 -40.49 12.92
CA LEU A 615 -8.05 -40.78 14.33
C LEU A 615 -9.36 -41.57 14.55
N ALA A 616 -10.38 -41.30 13.72
CA ALA A 616 -11.66 -42.02 13.77
C ALA A 616 -11.55 -43.46 13.25
N VAL A 617 -10.70 -43.70 12.25
CA VAL A 617 -10.45 -45.05 11.70
C VAL A 617 -9.63 -45.91 12.67
N LEU A 618 -8.65 -45.33 13.38
CA LEU A 618 -7.86 -46.05 14.39
C LEU A 618 -8.68 -46.40 15.64
N LEU A 619 -9.67 -45.60 16.02
CA LEU A 619 -10.59 -45.92 17.11
C LEU A 619 -11.70 -46.91 16.71
N GLY A 620 -12.00 -47.04 15.41
CA GLY A 620 -12.97 -48.01 14.89
C GLY A 620 -12.42 -49.44 14.76
N LEU A 621 -11.12 -49.60 14.49
CA LEU A 621 -10.48 -50.91 14.31
C LEU A 621 -10.05 -51.58 15.63
N GLY A 622 -10.06 -50.86 16.75
CA GLY A 622 -9.79 -51.42 18.09
C GLY A 622 -10.93 -52.28 18.66
N ASN A 623 -12.12 -52.28 18.05
CA ASN A 623 -13.30 -53.04 18.49
C ASN A 623 -13.51 -54.38 17.75
N ILE A 624 -12.51 -54.87 17.01
CA ILE A 624 -12.59 -56.18 16.32
C ILE A 624 -11.72 -57.26 16.99
N PHE A 625 -10.91 -56.92 18.00
CA PHE A 625 -10.20 -57.90 18.80
C PHE A 625 -10.24 -57.55 20.30
N LEU A 626 -11.43 -57.70 20.91
CA LEU A 626 -11.67 -58.17 22.28
C LEU A 626 -13.17 -58.22 22.60
#